data_AF-A0A6N7JR47-F1
#
_entry.id   AF-A0A6N7JR47-F1
#
_cell.length_a   1.000
_cell.length_b   1.000
_cell.length_c   1.000
_cell.angle_alpha   90.00
_cell.angle_beta   90.00
_cell.angle_gamma   90.00
#
_symmetry.space_group_name_H-M   'P 1'
#
loop_
_entity.id
_entity.type
_entity.pdbx_description
1 polymer ?
#
loop_
_entity_poly.entity_id
_entity_poly.type
_entity_poly.pdbx_seq_one_letter_code
_entity_poly.pdbx_strand_id
1 'polypeptide(L)'
;MSERIIHPAVLALSTALHFPLPEQGPDLDIGFAQALAVWMLESTAPWPDAVAPLMAELLALHRRDSQGDVPTPAEWQQARQQTQLLQTAEDDLLKALIQVSEAAAWPISAGKSGLTELHTAAAMVQASQASRATGWTREDNRQAFALLNQLVVGEDGKQRPRDEIPALFAKTAPDLEPRFTRQLRASNNAFIQFSQTLRDRLAAG
;
A
#
# COMPACT_ATOMS: atom_id res chain seq x y z
N MET A 1 16.15 22.70 4.89
CA MET A 1 15.00 21.95 5.42
C MET A 1 14.27 21.39 4.23
N SER A 2 14.30 20.07 4.04
CA SER A 2 13.74 19.41 2.85
C SER A 2 12.25 19.19 3.11
N GLU A 3 11.41 20.08 2.57
CA GLU A 3 9.97 19.88 2.56
C GLU A 3 9.66 18.60 1.77
N ARG A 4 9.14 17.59 2.46
CA ARG A 4 8.65 16.36 1.84
C ARG A 4 7.51 16.75 0.90
N ILE A 5 7.77 16.74 -0.40
CA ILE A 5 6.75 16.85 -1.44
C ILE A 5 5.81 15.65 -1.27
N ILE A 6 4.64 15.90 -0.69
CA ILE A 6 3.61 14.88 -0.52
C ILE A 6 3.05 14.58 -1.92
N HIS A 7 3.31 13.35 -2.39
CA HIS A 7 2.90 12.85 -3.69
C HIS A 7 1.39 13.05 -3.94
N PRO A 8 0.93 13.52 -5.11
CA PRO A 8 -0.50 13.74 -5.40
C PRO A 8 -1.34 12.46 -5.30
N ALA A 9 -0.78 11.30 -5.65
CA ALA A 9 -1.46 10.03 -5.39
C ALA A 9 -1.46 9.65 -3.89
N VAL A 10 -0.51 10.14 -3.09
CA VAL A 10 -0.56 10.06 -1.62
C VAL A 10 -1.61 11.02 -1.06
N LEU A 11 -1.94 12.11 -1.74
CA LEU A 11 -3.05 13.00 -1.39
C LEU A 11 -4.43 12.39 -1.70
N ALA A 12 -4.60 11.74 -2.86
CA ALA A 12 -5.81 10.98 -3.16
C ALA A 12 -5.95 9.74 -2.24
N LEU A 13 -4.82 9.11 -1.90
CA LEU A 13 -4.76 8.09 -0.85
C LEU A 13 -5.03 8.66 0.54
N SER A 14 -4.60 9.88 0.86
CA SER A 14 -4.82 10.49 2.18
C SER A 14 -6.31 10.71 2.47
N THR A 15 -7.11 10.94 1.42
CA THR A 15 -8.58 11.02 1.54
C THR A 15 -9.21 9.64 1.74
N ALA A 16 -8.62 8.57 1.19
CA ALA A 16 -9.05 7.18 1.46
C ALA A 16 -8.53 6.62 2.80
N LEU A 17 -7.39 7.14 3.28
CA LEU A 17 -6.74 6.82 4.55
C LEU A 17 -7.38 7.52 5.76
N HIS A 18 -8.45 8.29 5.57
CA HIS A 18 -9.26 8.85 6.67
C HIS A 18 -10.09 7.80 7.43
N PHE A 19 -9.92 6.52 7.13
CA PHE A 19 -10.36 5.44 8.00
C PHE A 19 -9.17 4.90 8.77
N PRO A 20 -8.75 5.53 9.89
CA PRO A 20 -8.00 4.77 10.86
C PRO A 20 -8.81 3.51 11.17
N LEU A 21 -8.15 2.35 11.24
CA LEU A 21 -8.70 1.25 12.02
C LEU A 21 -9.10 1.87 13.36
N PRO A 22 -10.36 1.69 13.81
CA PRO A 22 -10.82 2.39 15.00
C PRO A 22 -9.83 2.10 16.14
N GLU A 23 -9.13 3.12 16.61
CA GLU A 23 -8.29 3.04 17.82
C GLU A 23 -9.13 2.57 19.04
N GLN A 24 -10.46 2.60 18.89
CA GLN A 24 -11.48 2.17 19.83
C GLN A 24 -12.31 0.99 19.28
N GLY A 25 -11.67 0.04 18.60
CA GLY A 25 -12.26 -1.26 18.30
C GLY A 25 -12.24 -2.17 19.54
N PRO A 26 -13.12 -3.19 19.62
CA PRO A 26 -13.01 -4.22 20.65
C PRO A 26 -11.62 -4.86 20.62
N ASP A 27 -11.18 -5.42 21.75
CA ASP A 27 -9.95 -6.21 21.76
C ASP A 27 -10.08 -7.34 20.75
N LEU A 28 -9.25 -7.28 19.70
CA LEU A 28 -9.17 -8.32 18.70
C LEU A 28 -8.63 -9.58 19.37
N ASP A 29 -9.40 -10.66 19.28
CA ASP A 29 -8.90 -12.00 19.61
C ASP A 29 -7.61 -12.26 18.83
N ILE A 30 -6.60 -12.80 19.52
CA ILE A 30 -5.27 -12.98 18.93
C ILE A 30 -5.29 -13.95 17.74
N GLY A 31 -6.10 -15.01 17.82
CA GLY A 31 -6.27 -15.98 16.74
C GLY A 31 -6.94 -15.33 15.53
N PHE A 32 -7.94 -14.47 15.76
CA PHE A 32 -8.55 -13.69 14.71
C PHE A 32 -7.56 -12.69 14.07
N ALA A 33 -6.76 -11.99 14.87
CA ALA A 33 -5.71 -11.09 14.40
C ALA A 33 -4.67 -11.81 13.52
N GLN A 34 -4.24 -13.00 13.92
CA GLN A 34 -3.33 -13.85 13.14
C GLN A 34 -3.98 -14.32 11.82
N ALA A 35 -5.25 -14.75 11.86
CA ALA A 35 -5.98 -15.14 10.66
C ALA A 35 -6.12 -13.98 9.66
N LEU A 36 -6.32 -12.75 10.14
CA LEU A 36 -6.33 -11.56 9.30
C LEU A 36 -4.97 -11.28 8.66
N ALA A 37 -3.87 -11.43 9.39
CA ALA A 37 -2.53 -11.26 8.83
C ALA A 37 -2.24 -12.26 7.70
N VAL A 38 -2.62 -13.53 7.91
CA VAL A 38 -2.53 -14.59 6.88
C VAL A 38 -3.34 -14.19 5.63
N TRP A 39 -4.60 -13.80 5.81
CA TRP A 39 -5.45 -13.38 4.68
C TRP A 39 -4.87 -12.16 3.94
N MET A 40 -4.38 -11.15 4.66
CA MET A 40 -3.79 -9.96 4.05
C MET A 40 -2.56 -10.33 3.23
N LEU A 41 -1.67 -11.19 3.74
CA LEU A 41 -0.52 -11.68 2.98
C LEU A 41 -0.94 -12.46 1.73
N GLU A 42 -1.87 -13.40 1.86
CA GLU A 42 -2.39 -14.19 0.72
C GLU A 42 -2.98 -13.31 -0.37
N SER A 43 -3.68 -12.24 0.00
CA SER A 43 -4.32 -11.32 -0.94
C SER A 43 -3.33 -10.56 -1.84
N THR A 44 -2.05 -10.51 -1.47
CA THR A 44 -1.01 -9.81 -2.25
C THR A 44 -0.41 -10.66 -3.36
N ALA A 45 -0.78 -11.94 -3.45
CA ALA A 45 -0.37 -12.83 -4.54
C ALA A 45 -1.03 -12.42 -5.88
N PRO A 46 -0.42 -12.78 -7.03
CA PRO A 46 0.86 -13.48 -7.19
C PRO A 46 2.07 -12.58 -6.93
N TRP A 47 3.14 -13.16 -6.40
CA TRP A 47 4.38 -12.45 -6.08
C TRP A 47 5.41 -12.59 -7.22
N PRO A 48 6.11 -11.51 -7.60
CA PRO A 48 7.27 -11.60 -8.49
C PRO A 48 8.40 -12.42 -7.87
N ASP A 49 9.20 -13.09 -8.71
CA ASP A 49 10.31 -13.96 -8.29
C ASP A 49 11.28 -13.29 -7.29
N ALA A 50 11.49 -11.98 -7.43
CA ALA A 50 12.38 -11.20 -6.57
C ALA A 50 11.96 -11.20 -5.08
N VAL A 51 10.67 -11.34 -4.78
CA VAL A 51 10.12 -11.31 -3.41
C VAL A 51 9.33 -12.55 -3.03
N ALA A 52 8.98 -13.40 -4.00
CA ALA A 52 8.18 -14.60 -3.79
C ALA A 52 8.74 -15.54 -2.70
N PRO A 53 10.05 -15.83 -2.61
CA PRO A 53 10.57 -16.70 -1.55
C PRO A 53 10.35 -16.13 -0.15
N LEU A 54 10.65 -14.84 0.05
CA LEU A 54 10.47 -14.17 1.33
C LEU A 54 9.00 -14.07 1.72
N MET A 55 8.14 -13.71 0.78
CA MET A 55 6.69 -13.64 1.01
C MET A 55 6.10 -15.00 1.39
N ALA A 56 6.59 -16.09 0.77
CA ALA A 56 6.21 -17.45 1.12
C ALA A 56 6.69 -17.83 2.52
N GLU A 57 7.92 -17.47 2.88
CA GLU A 57 8.49 -17.67 4.22
C GLU A 57 7.67 -16.94 5.29
N LEU A 58 7.38 -15.66 5.08
CA LEU A 58 6.55 -14.85 5.98
C LEU A 58 5.14 -15.43 6.14
N LEU A 59 4.49 -15.81 5.03
CA LEU A 59 3.18 -16.45 5.07
C LEU A 59 3.21 -17.77 5.86
N ALA A 60 4.27 -18.57 5.72
CA ALA A 60 4.44 -19.80 6.47
C ALA A 60 4.60 -19.54 7.97
N LEU A 61 5.38 -18.52 8.37
CA LEU A 61 5.52 -18.12 9.78
C LEU A 61 4.18 -17.70 10.39
N HIS A 62 3.42 -16.83 9.71
CA HIS A 62 2.11 -16.39 10.18
C HIS A 62 1.09 -17.53 10.25
N ARG A 63 1.11 -18.47 9.30
CA ARG A 63 0.24 -19.66 9.35
C ARG A 63 0.58 -20.56 10.54
N ARG A 64 1.86 -20.83 10.80
CA ARG A 64 2.30 -21.61 11.97
C ARG A 64 1.88 -20.94 13.28
N ASP A 65 2.14 -19.64 13.40
CA ASP A 65 1.75 -18.85 14.57
C ASP A 65 0.23 -18.89 14.81
N SER A 66 -0.57 -18.76 13.74
CA SER A 66 -2.04 -18.87 13.80
C SER A 66 -2.58 -20.25 14.22
N GLN A 67 -1.75 -21.28 14.08
CA GLN A 67 -2.08 -22.67 14.44
C GLN A 67 -1.55 -23.07 15.82
N GLY A 68 -0.91 -22.15 16.54
CA GLY A 68 -0.29 -22.39 17.84
C GLY A 68 1.11 -23.00 17.79
N ASP A 69 1.68 -23.24 16.59
CA ASP A 69 3.10 -23.55 16.41
C ASP A 69 3.90 -22.25 16.39
N VAL A 70 4.13 -21.69 17.58
CA VAL A 70 4.72 -20.36 17.77
C VAL A 70 6.15 -20.33 17.21
N PRO A 71 6.44 -19.56 16.14
CA PRO A 71 7.79 -19.46 15.61
C PRO A 71 8.73 -18.78 16.60
N THR A 72 9.99 -19.21 16.59
CA THR A 72 11.00 -18.69 17.49
C THR A 72 11.37 -17.24 17.17
N PRO A 73 11.88 -16.47 18.14
CA PRO A 73 12.40 -15.13 17.88
C PRO A 73 13.51 -15.09 16.81
N ALA A 74 14.29 -16.18 16.68
CA ALA A 74 15.35 -16.30 15.68
C ALA A 74 14.78 -16.38 14.25
N GLU A 75 13.68 -17.11 14.04
CA GLU A 75 13.00 -17.19 12.75
C GLU A 75 12.45 -15.82 12.32
N TRP A 76 11.80 -15.10 13.23
CA TRP A 76 11.34 -13.71 12.96
C TRP A 76 12.51 -12.74 12.72
N GLN A 77 13.63 -12.92 13.43
CA GLN A 77 14.84 -12.11 13.19
C GLN A 77 15.44 -12.39 11.81
N GLN A 78 15.48 -13.64 11.37
CA GLN A 78 15.96 -14.03 10.05
C GLN A 78 15.10 -13.40 8.94
N ALA A 79 13.77 -13.52 9.03
CA ALA A 79 12.86 -12.91 8.07
C ALA A 79 13.06 -11.39 7.96
N ARG A 80 13.25 -10.70 9.11
CA ARG A 80 13.57 -9.26 9.14
C ARG A 80 14.92 -8.91 8.50
N GLN A 81 15.92 -9.78 8.64
CA GLN A 81 17.19 -9.54 7.96
C GLN A 81 17.05 -9.68 6.45
N GLN A 82 16.26 -10.66 5.98
CA GLN A 82 16.00 -10.83 4.56
C GLN A 82 15.22 -9.66 3.95
N THR A 83 14.22 -9.11 4.65
CA THR A 83 13.49 -7.91 4.16
C THR A 83 14.42 -6.72 3.97
N GLN A 84 15.38 -6.51 4.88
CA GLN A 84 16.36 -5.42 4.81
C GLN A 84 17.35 -5.57 3.64
N LEU A 85 17.53 -6.77 3.10
CA LEU A 85 18.38 -7.02 1.94
C LEU A 85 17.65 -6.71 0.61
N LEU A 86 16.33 -6.53 0.64
CA LEU A 86 15.58 -6.12 -0.54
C LEU A 86 15.93 -4.67 -0.88
N GLN A 87 16.40 -4.47 -2.11
CA GLN A 87 16.72 -3.13 -2.59
C GLN A 87 15.44 -2.34 -2.88
N THR A 88 15.47 -1.04 -2.60
CA THR A 88 14.41 -0.12 -3.00
C THR A 88 14.18 -0.23 -4.51
N ALA A 89 13.00 -0.68 -4.89
CA ALA A 89 12.62 -0.82 -6.28
C ALA A 89 12.10 0.50 -6.86
N GLU A 90 12.39 0.75 -8.14
CA GLU A 90 11.75 1.81 -8.91
C GLU A 90 10.31 1.44 -9.35
N ASP A 91 9.96 0.18 -9.18
CA ASP A 91 8.68 -0.41 -9.55
C ASP A 91 7.69 -0.31 -8.37
N ASP A 92 6.56 0.39 -8.58
CA ASP A 92 5.62 0.70 -7.49
C ASP A 92 5.00 -0.55 -6.84
N LEU A 93 4.72 -1.59 -7.62
CA LEU A 93 4.18 -2.85 -7.08
C LEU A 93 5.23 -3.56 -6.23
N LEU A 94 6.47 -3.66 -6.73
CA LEU A 94 7.55 -4.28 -5.99
C LEU A 94 7.85 -3.51 -4.70
N LYS A 95 7.81 -2.18 -4.74
CA LYS A 95 7.93 -1.32 -3.56
C LYS A 95 6.82 -1.59 -2.54
N ALA A 96 5.55 -1.69 -2.99
CA ALA A 96 4.44 -2.03 -2.10
C ALA A 96 4.59 -3.43 -1.50
N LEU A 97 5.07 -4.42 -2.27
CA LEU A 97 5.34 -5.77 -1.76
C LEU A 97 6.50 -5.81 -0.76
N ILE A 98 7.54 -5.01 -0.96
CA ILE A 98 8.62 -4.84 0.03
C ILE A 98 8.03 -4.29 1.35
N GLN A 99 7.18 -3.28 1.28
CA GLN A 99 6.50 -2.74 2.48
C GLN A 99 5.62 -3.78 3.18
N VAL A 100 4.92 -4.63 2.41
CA VAL A 100 4.17 -5.76 2.98
C VAL A 100 5.12 -6.70 3.71
N SER A 101 6.26 -7.03 3.11
CA SER A 101 7.24 -7.92 3.73
C SER A 101 7.82 -7.34 5.02
N GLU A 102 8.12 -6.04 5.05
CA GLU A 102 8.60 -5.32 6.24
C GLU A 102 7.55 -5.33 7.37
N ALA A 103 6.30 -5.01 7.05
CA ALA A 103 5.19 -5.02 8.02
C ALA A 103 4.89 -6.42 8.54
N ALA A 104 4.99 -7.44 7.69
CA ALA A 104 4.73 -8.84 8.04
C ALA A 104 5.90 -9.52 8.75
N ALA A 105 7.08 -8.91 8.85
CA ALA A 105 8.25 -9.53 9.48
C ALA A 105 8.22 -9.51 11.03
N TRP A 106 7.04 -9.33 11.60
CA TRP A 106 6.80 -9.30 13.04
C TRP A 106 5.67 -10.26 13.41
N PRO A 107 5.75 -10.95 14.56
CA PRO A 107 4.61 -11.71 15.08
C PRO A 107 3.49 -10.74 15.48
N ILE A 108 2.24 -11.06 15.13
CA ILE A 108 1.08 -10.21 15.44
C ILE A 108 0.85 -10.11 16.96
N SER A 109 1.27 -11.12 17.71
CA SER A 109 1.23 -11.14 19.18
C SER A 109 2.11 -10.06 19.82
N ALA A 110 3.05 -9.45 19.10
CA ALA A 110 3.89 -8.37 19.60
C ALA A 110 3.19 -6.99 19.62
N GLY A 111 2.05 -6.82 18.95
CA GLY A 111 1.27 -5.58 19.03
C GLY A 111 0.36 -5.31 17.82
N LYS A 112 -0.73 -4.55 18.06
CA LYS A 112 -1.75 -4.21 17.05
C LYS A 112 -1.24 -3.31 15.91
N SER A 113 -0.13 -2.59 16.10
CA SER A 113 0.42 -1.68 15.08
C SER A 113 0.86 -2.42 13.81
N GLY A 114 1.36 -3.65 13.93
CA GLY A 114 1.78 -4.46 12.78
C GLY A 114 0.63 -4.81 11.83
N LEU A 115 -0.60 -4.99 12.35
CA LEU A 115 -1.77 -5.23 11.51
C LEU A 115 -2.17 -4.00 10.68
N THR A 116 -2.08 -2.80 11.27
CA THR A 116 -2.39 -1.55 10.56
C THR A 116 -1.39 -1.29 9.43
N GLU A 117 -0.10 -1.51 9.71
CA GLU A 117 0.97 -1.38 8.70
C GLU A 117 0.80 -2.41 7.58
N LEU A 118 0.51 -3.67 7.94
CA LEU A 118 0.26 -4.75 6.98
C LEU A 118 -0.99 -4.48 6.13
N HIS A 119 -2.08 -4.01 6.72
CA HIS A 119 -3.29 -3.58 6.00
C HIS A 119 -2.96 -2.49 4.99
N THR A 120 -2.28 -1.43 5.44
CA THR A 120 -1.94 -0.30 4.57
C THR A 120 -1.09 -0.76 3.39
N ALA A 121 -0.07 -1.58 3.65
CA ALA A 121 0.82 -2.10 2.61
C ALA A 121 0.09 -3.06 1.64
N ALA A 122 -0.75 -3.96 2.15
CA ALA A 122 -1.53 -4.87 1.30
C ALA A 122 -2.54 -4.11 0.43
N ALA A 123 -3.17 -3.06 0.98
CA ALA A 123 -4.05 -2.18 0.21
C ALA A 123 -3.29 -1.39 -0.87
N MET A 124 -2.02 -1.01 -0.63
CA MET A 124 -1.14 -0.44 -1.66
C MET A 124 -0.87 -1.43 -2.79
N VAL A 125 -0.64 -2.71 -2.48
CA VAL A 125 -0.48 -3.75 -3.51
C VAL A 125 -1.72 -3.83 -4.40
N GLN A 126 -2.93 -3.87 -3.81
CA GLN A 126 -4.17 -3.88 -4.58
C GLN A 126 -4.31 -2.64 -5.48
N ALA A 127 -3.98 -1.46 -4.95
CA ALA A 127 -4.02 -0.22 -5.70
C ALA A 127 -3.04 -0.23 -6.89
N SER A 128 -1.79 -0.68 -6.67
CA SER A 128 -0.76 -0.78 -7.70
C SER A 128 -1.13 -1.79 -8.80
N GLN A 129 -1.69 -2.95 -8.43
CA GLN A 129 -2.17 -3.95 -9.39
C GLN A 129 -3.33 -3.40 -10.23
N ALA A 130 -4.30 -2.73 -9.61
CA ALA A 130 -5.42 -2.11 -10.29
C ALA A 130 -4.98 -0.99 -11.24
N SER A 131 -4.01 -0.15 -10.83
CA SER A 131 -3.40 0.88 -11.68
C SER A 131 -2.81 0.27 -12.96
N ARG A 132 -1.99 -0.79 -12.82
CA ARG A 132 -1.37 -1.50 -13.95
C ARG A 132 -2.39 -2.10 -14.91
N ALA A 133 -3.46 -2.68 -14.39
CA ALA A 133 -4.52 -3.27 -15.20
C ALA A 133 -5.19 -2.24 -16.13
N THR A 134 -5.09 -0.93 -15.83
CA THR A 134 -5.59 0.13 -16.72
C THR A 134 -4.67 0.47 -17.90
N GLY A 135 -3.52 -0.20 -17.99
CA GLY A 135 -2.44 0.12 -18.91
C GLY A 135 -1.56 1.30 -18.48
N TRP A 136 -1.66 1.73 -17.21
CA TRP A 136 -0.82 2.80 -16.68
C TRP A 136 0.64 2.36 -16.60
N THR A 137 1.52 3.12 -17.23
CA THR A 137 2.94 2.78 -17.32
C THR A 137 3.80 3.63 -16.39
N ARG A 138 5.04 3.20 -16.18
CA ARG A 138 6.06 4.00 -15.47
C ARG A 138 6.32 5.34 -16.16
N GLU A 139 6.31 5.34 -17.49
CA GLU A 139 6.50 6.56 -18.27
C GLU A 139 5.33 7.54 -18.08
N ASP A 140 4.09 7.04 -18.05
CA ASP A 140 2.93 7.85 -17.73
C ASP A 140 3.03 8.45 -16.32
N ASN A 141 3.48 7.67 -15.34
CA ASN A 141 3.70 8.15 -13.98
C ASN A 141 4.76 9.27 -13.94
N ARG A 142 5.88 9.09 -14.65
CA ARG A 142 6.95 10.08 -14.75
C ARG A 142 6.45 11.38 -15.39
N GLN A 143 5.72 11.29 -16.50
CA GLN A 143 5.15 12.44 -17.20
C GLN A 143 4.11 13.17 -16.33
N ALA A 144 3.17 12.43 -15.74
CA ALA A 144 2.15 12.99 -14.87
C ALA A 144 2.77 13.69 -13.67
N PHE A 145 3.76 13.08 -13.01
CA PHE A 145 4.46 13.67 -11.88
C PHE A 145 5.20 14.95 -12.25
N ALA A 146 5.94 14.95 -13.37
CA ALA A 146 6.66 16.13 -13.84
C ALA A 146 5.69 17.29 -14.11
N LEU A 147 4.57 17.02 -14.80
CA LEU A 147 3.54 18.01 -15.09
C LEU A 147 2.84 18.51 -13.84
N LEU A 148 2.41 17.62 -12.94
CA LEU A 148 1.75 18.01 -11.70
C LEU A 148 2.65 18.90 -10.84
N ASN A 149 3.95 18.59 -10.73
CA ASN A 149 4.90 19.44 -10.01
C ASN A 149 5.06 20.83 -10.64
N GLN A 150 5.06 20.90 -11.97
CA GLN A 150 5.07 22.19 -12.68
C GLN A 150 3.77 22.98 -12.45
N LEU A 151 2.63 22.30 -12.34
CA LEU A 151 1.33 22.93 -12.15
C LEU A 151 1.10 23.40 -10.71
N VAL A 152 1.77 22.83 -9.71
CA VAL A 152 1.61 23.25 -8.30
C VAL A 152 2.06 24.70 -8.07
N VAL A 153 3.05 25.19 -8.82
CA VAL A 153 3.59 26.55 -8.66
C VAL A 153 3.30 27.40 -9.91
N GLY A 154 2.71 28.57 -9.68
CA GLY A 154 2.44 29.59 -10.68
C GLY A 154 3.71 30.17 -11.32
N GLU A 155 3.56 30.80 -12.49
CA GLU A 155 4.65 31.59 -13.09
C GLU A 155 5.07 32.77 -12.18
N ASP A 156 4.16 33.21 -11.30
CA ASP A 156 4.40 34.22 -10.27
C ASP A 156 5.08 33.65 -9.00
N GLY A 157 5.45 32.37 -9.01
CA GLY A 157 6.08 31.67 -7.90
C GLY A 157 5.13 31.32 -6.75
N LYS A 158 3.83 31.58 -6.87
CA LYS A 158 2.85 31.25 -5.83
C LYS A 158 2.30 29.84 -6.00
N GLN A 159 2.03 29.17 -4.88
CA GLN A 159 1.37 27.88 -4.92
C GLN A 159 -0.08 28.05 -5.40
N ARG A 160 -0.47 27.27 -6.42
CA ARG A 160 -1.84 27.27 -6.93
C ARG A 160 -2.79 26.51 -5.98
N PRO A 161 -4.06 26.90 -5.89
CA PRO A 161 -5.09 26.13 -5.17
C PRO A 161 -5.20 24.70 -5.72
N ARG A 162 -5.39 23.72 -4.83
CA ARG A 162 -5.39 22.29 -5.19
C ARG A 162 -6.56 21.91 -6.09
N ASP A 163 -7.70 22.58 -5.95
CA ASP A 163 -8.92 22.37 -6.73
C ASP A 163 -8.79 22.87 -8.18
N GLU A 164 -7.83 23.75 -8.48
CA GLU A 164 -7.55 24.22 -9.84
C GLU A 164 -6.66 23.24 -10.64
N ILE A 165 -5.82 22.45 -9.95
CA ILE A 165 -4.82 21.57 -10.58
C ILE A 165 -5.43 20.56 -11.56
N PRO A 166 -6.56 19.89 -11.27
CA PRO A 166 -7.17 18.94 -12.22
C PRO A 166 -7.55 19.58 -13.56
N ALA A 167 -8.15 20.78 -13.52
CA ALA A 167 -8.56 21.49 -14.74
C ALA A 167 -7.34 21.93 -15.57
N LEU A 168 -6.28 22.38 -14.90
CA LEU A 168 -5.02 22.74 -15.54
C LEU A 168 -4.31 21.53 -16.14
N PHE A 169 -4.34 20.39 -15.46
CA PHE A 169 -3.77 19.14 -15.95
C PHE A 169 -4.49 18.64 -17.20
N ALA A 170 -5.83 18.64 -17.19
CA ALA A 170 -6.66 18.30 -18.34
C ALA A 170 -6.37 19.19 -19.56
N LYS A 171 -6.17 20.49 -19.34
CA LYS A 171 -5.82 21.45 -20.40
C LYS A 171 -4.40 21.23 -20.95
N THR A 172 -3.44 20.93 -20.08
CA THR A 172 -2.01 20.85 -20.44
C THR A 172 -1.65 19.51 -21.07
N ALA A 173 -2.32 18.43 -20.66
CA ALA A 173 -2.03 17.07 -21.13
C ALA A 173 -3.32 16.31 -21.47
N PRO A 174 -4.04 16.71 -22.54
CA PRO A 174 -5.34 16.15 -22.90
C PRO A 174 -5.30 14.64 -23.21
N ASP A 175 -4.15 14.11 -23.65
CA ASP A 175 -3.99 12.67 -23.93
C ASP A 175 -3.59 11.85 -22.69
N LEU A 176 -3.00 12.50 -21.69
CA LEU A 176 -2.57 11.86 -20.44
C LEU A 176 -3.68 11.86 -19.39
N GLU A 177 -4.48 12.93 -19.34
CA GLU A 177 -5.53 13.09 -18.34
C GLU A 177 -6.53 11.93 -18.30
N PRO A 178 -7.11 11.46 -19.43
CA PRO A 178 -8.09 10.38 -19.37
C PRO A 178 -7.49 9.08 -18.81
N ARG A 179 -6.20 8.83 -19.10
CA ARG A 179 -5.45 7.68 -18.59
C ARG A 179 -5.14 7.83 -17.11
N PHE A 180 -4.74 9.03 -16.68
CA PHE A 180 -4.47 9.36 -15.28
C PHE A 180 -5.73 9.27 -14.41
N THR A 181 -6.86 9.79 -14.88
CA THR A 181 -8.14 9.72 -14.17
C THR A 181 -8.63 8.28 -14.08
N ARG A 182 -8.48 7.49 -15.15
CA ARG A 182 -8.83 6.06 -15.15
C ARG A 182 -8.01 5.27 -14.14
N GLN A 183 -6.69 5.42 -14.13
CA GLN A 183 -5.83 4.69 -13.19
C GLN A 183 -6.08 5.13 -11.75
N LEU A 184 -6.32 6.42 -11.51
CA LEU A 184 -6.57 6.95 -10.17
C LEU A 184 -7.86 6.38 -9.60
N ARG A 185 -8.92 6.34 -10.41
CA ARG A 185 -10.20 5.72 -10.02
C ARG A 185 -10.03 4.23 -9.72
N ALA A 186 -9.34 3.49 -10.58
CA ALA A 186 -9.11 2.06 -10.38
C ALA A 186 -8.33 1.78 -9.08
N SER A 187 -7.25 2.53 -8.85
CA SER A 187 -6.39 2.39 -7.67
C SER A 187 -7.13 2.71 -6.38
N ASN A 188 -7.87 3.83 -6.37
CA ASN A 188 -8.66 4.24 -5.20
C ASN A 188 -9.78 3.24 -4.90
N ASN A 189 -10.49 2.76 -5.92
CA ASN A 189 -11.54 1.76 -5.75
C ASN A 189 -10.98 0.46 -5.16
N ALA A 190 -9.84 -0.02 -5.66
CA ALA A 190 -9.19 -1.23 -5.15
C ALA A 190 -8.76 -1.08 -3.68
N PHE A 191 -8.16 0.07 -3.33
CA PHE A 191 -7.78 0.37 -1.95
C PHE A 191 -8.99 0.39 -1.00
N ILE A 192 -10.06 1.10 -1.39
CA ILE A 192 -11.30 1.21 -0.60
C ILE A 192 -11.97 -0.16 -0.47
N GLN A 193 -12.07 -0.92 -1.56
CA GLN A 193 -12.68 -2.25 -1.56
C GLN A 193 -11.91 -3.22 -0.66
N PHE A 194 -10.58 -3.19 -0.69
CA PHE A 194 -9.77 -4.00 0.21
C PHE A 194 -10.02 -3.66 1.69
N SER A 195 -10.08 -2.36 1.99
CA SER A 195 -10.33 -1.86 3.35
C SER A 195 -11.75 -2.17 3.83
N GLN A 196 -12.73 -2.11 2.94
CA GLN A 196 -14.10 -2.53 3.23
C GLN A 196 -14.18 -4.04 3.47
N THR A 197 -13.47 -4.85 2.67
CA THR A 197 -13.40 -6.30 2.88
C THR A 197 -12.79 -6.65 4.24
N LEU A 198 -11.75 -5.92 4.66
CA LEU A 198 -11.19 -6.05 6.00
C LEU A 198 -12.23 -5.71 7.07
N ARG A 199 -12.94 -4.58 6.93
CA ARG A 199 -14.01 -4.18 7.86
C ARG A 199 -15.12 -5.22 7.95
N ASP A 200 -15.56 -5.77 6.81
CA ASP A 200 -16.61 -6.77 6.77
C ASP A 200 -16.16 -8.07 7.46
N ARG A 201 -14.88 -8.45 7.32
CA ARG A 201 -14.28 -9.56 8.06
C ARG A 201 -14.24 -9.28 9.56
N LEU A 202 -13.80 -8.08 9.96
CA LEU A 202 -13.79 -7.62 11.36
C LEU A 202 -15.18 -7.66 12.01
N ALA A 203 -16.25 -7.40 11.24
CA ALA A 203 -17.62 -7.43 11.73
C ALA A 203 -18.23 -8.84 11.79
N ALA A 204 -17.65 -9.81 11.06
CA ALA A 204 -18.13 -11.19 10.99
C ALA A 204 -17.44 -12.13 11.99
N GLY A 205 -16.28 -11.72 12.54
CA GLY A 205 -15.55 -12.41 13.60
C GLY A 205 -15.88 -11.86 14.99
#